data_AF-A0AAN6WVV3-F1
#
_entry.id   AF-A0AAN6WVV3-F1
#
_cell.length_a   1.000
_cell.length_b   1.000
_cell.length_c   1.000
_cell.angle_alpha   90.00
_cell.angle_beta   90.00
_cell.angle_gamma   90.00
#
_symmetry.space_group_name_H-M   'P 1'
#
loop_
_entity.id
_entity.type
_entity.pdbx_description
1 polymer ?
#
loop_
_entity_poly.entity_id
_entity_poly.type
_entity_poly.pdbx_seq_one_letter_code
_entity_poly.pdbx_strand_id
1 'polypeptide(L)'
;MAPVLKLAKFFFPQIKFIKLMPWFFIFPAVVFQALSLTGCISTSPGIPNIYIVSLRSNTNTSTPVQVRIGYFGICGIDEDGTRCMSATGHSVEEITPIIFPSLATSDNNNTNTNTNSSAVPEEIVDLINTATHLRDTTFNSILAASSILFVVGFLALLVHKRDIKNDDQWDKIRLSTWIKRATYGTLYLSAAGTFAASMATTQAAKSLEFTASAMKDASVLIKSGTTLQVFQWIAFGFSITFALLVPILAHRKSKKEPEEYYKEQEEV
;
A
#
# COMPACT_ATOMS: atom_id res chain seq x y z
N MET A 1 -6.62 31.48 -40.37
CA MET A 1 -6.61 30.19 -39.63
C MET A 1 -5.33 29.36 -39.78
N ALA A 2 -4.28 29.83 -40.46
CA ALA A 2 -2.99 29.13 -40.54
C ALA A 2 -2.04 29.21 -39.30
N PRO A 3 -2.12 30.19 -38.37
CA PRO A 3 -1.12 30.29 -37.31
C PRO A 3 -1.35 29.33 -36.13
N VAL A 4 -2.60 28.87 -35.91
CA VAL A 4 -2.94 27.96 -34.80
C VAL A 4 -2.37 26.55 -35.05
N LEU A 5 -2.26 26.13 -36.32
CA LEU A 5 -1.73 24.81 -36.68
C LEU A 5 -0.21 24.69 -36.48
N LYS A 6 0.53 25.81 -36.51
CA LYS A 6 1.99 25.83 -36.26
C LYS A 6 2.33 25.72 -34.78
N LEU A 7 1.49 26.25 -33.90
CA LEU A 7 1.67 26.15 -32.44
C LEU A 7 1.45 24.72 -31.92
N ALA A 8 0.52 23.97 -32.52
CA ALA A 8 0.32 22.55 -32.21
C ALA A 8 1.54 21.68 -32.54
N LYS A 9 2.30 21.99 -33.60
CA LYS A 9 3.52 21.25 -33.96
C LYS A 9 4.71 21.50 -33.04
N PHE A 10 4.75 22.63 -32.32
CA PHE A 10 5.83 22.91 -31.37
C PHE A 10 5.74 22.03 -30.11
N PHE A 11 4.56 21.49 -29.80
CA PHE A 11 4.37 20.50 -28.73
C PHE A 11 4.69 19.05 -29.14
N PHE A 12 4.96 18.77 -30.43
CA PHE A 12 5.18 17.40 -30.92
C PHE A 12 6.52 16.72 -30.56
N PRO A 13 7.61 17.37 -30.08
CA PRO A 13 8.75 16.62 -29.55
C PRO A 13 8.40 15.81 -28.28
N GLN A 14 7.24 16.07 -27.64
CA GLN A 14 6.74 15.38 -26.44
C GLN A 14 6.28 13.91 -26.66
N ILE A 15 6.20 13.42 -27.91
CA ILE A 15 5.67 12.07 -28.18
C ILE A 15 6.55 10.96 -27.58
N LYS A 16 7.87 11.19 -27.43
CA LYS A 16 8.74 10.23 -26.74
C LYS A 16 8.46 10.17 -25.23
N PHE A 17 8.13 11.30 -24.60
CA PHE A 17 7.80 11.38 -23.18
C PHE A 17 6.49 10.68 -22.84
N ILE A 18 5.47 10.77 -23.72
CA ILE A 18 4.18 10.10 -23.52
C ILE A 18 4.33 8.58 -23.39
N LYS A 19 5.31 7.97 -24.05
CA LYS A 19 5.57 6.52 -23.92
C LYS A 19 6.27 6.14 -22.61
N LEU A 20 7.03 7.06 -22.02
CA LEU A 20 7.75 6.85 -20.76
C LEU A 20 6.88 7.18 -19.55
N MET A 21 5.92 8.10 -19.71
CA MET A 21 5.07 8.61 -18.63
C MET A 21 4.41 7.51 -17.78
N PRO A 22 3.83 6.42 -18.33
CA PRO A 22 3.20 5.40 -17.49
C PRO A 22 4.20 4.58 -16.67
N TRP A 23 5.43 4.41 -17.16
CA TRP A 23 6.51 3.74 -16.42
C TRP A 23 6.92 4.52 -15.19
N PHE A 24 6.88 5.85 -15.28
CA PHE A 24 7.14 6.73 -14.15
C PHE A 24 6.11 6.58 -13.03
N PHE A 25 4.86 6.20 -13.33
CA PHE A 25 3.82 6.03 -12.30
C PHE A 25 3.87 4.67 -11.58
N ILE A 26 4.41 3.64 -12.23
CA ILE A 26 4.54 2.30 -11.63
C ILE A 26 5.46 2.34 -10.41
N PHE A 27 6.61 3.01 -10.53
CA PHE A 27 7.61 3.02 -9.46
C PHE A 27 7.07 3.65 -8.15
N PRO A 28 6.50 4.87 -8.15
CA PRO A 28 5.86 5.44 -6.97
C PRO A 28 4.69 4.59 -6.46
N ALA A 29 3.83 4.06 -7.33
CA ALA A 29 2.70 3.24 -6.90
C ALA A 29 3.16 2.02 -6.07
N VAL A 30 4.16 1.28 -6.56
CA VAL A 30 4.72 0.11 -5.87
C VAL A 30 5.44 0.52 -4.59
N VAL A 31 6.23 1.61 -4.62
CA VAL A 31 6.95 2.10 -3.44
C VAL A 31 5.98 2.53 -2.34
N PHE A 32 4.95 3.31 -2.65
CA PHE A 32 3.97 3.74 -1.65
C PHE A 32 3.14 2.56 -1.12
N GLN A 33 2.76 1.59 -1.96
CA GLN A 33 2.10 0.36 -1.49
C GLN A 33 3.01 -0.44 -0.53
N ALA A 34 4.29 -0.62 -0.87
CA ALA A 34 5.25 -1.32 -0.02
C ALA A 34 5.49 -0.58 1.30
N LEU A 35 5.62 0.75 1.28
CA LEU A 35 5.74 1.58 2.49
C LEU A 35 4.47 1.48 3.36
N SER A 36 3.28 1.45 2.75
CA SER A 36 2.03 1.29 3.49
C SER A 36 1.90 -0.10 4.13
N LEU A 37 2.33 -1.17 3.45
CA LEU A 37 2.29 -2.54 3.97
C LEU A 37 3.33 -2.77 5.08
N THR A 38 4.57 -2.31 4.86
CA THR A 38 5.65 -2.42 5.85
C THR A 38 5.37 -1.59 7.10
N GLY A 39 4.72 -0.43 6.92
CA GLY A 39 4.22 0.38 8.02
C GLY A 39 5.32 0.76 9.01
N CYS A 40 5.11 0.41 10.27
CA CYS A 40 5.97 0.82 11.37
C CYS A 40 7.30 0.06 11.44
N ILE A 41 7.45 -1.08 10.75
CA ILE A 41 8.72 -1.83 10.66
C ILE A 41 9.76 -1.08 9.82
N SER A 42 9.31 -0.16 8.95
CA SER A 42 10.21 0.58 8.08
C SER A 42 11.14 1.49 8.87
N THR A 43 12.44 1.20 8.84
CA THR A 43 13.51 2.03 9.42
C THR A 43 13.94 3.16 8.49
N SER A 44 13.08 3.57 7.57
CA SER A 44 13.42 4.59 6.58
C SER A 44 13.70 5.94 7.26
N PRO A 45 14.92 6.49 7.16
CA PRO A 45 15.26 7.77 7.75
C PRO A 45 14.42 8.88 7.10
N GLY A 46 13.76 9.71 7.92
CA GLY A 46 13.03 10.89 7.47
C GLY A 46 11.51 10.76 7.38
N ILE A 47 10.94 9.55 7.59
CA ILE A 47 9.48 9.37 7.64
C ILE A 47 9.10 8.63 8.93
N PRO A 48 9.29 9.24 10.12
CA PRO A 48 8.73 8.68 11.33
C PRO A 48 7.20 8.69 11.22
N ASN A 49 6.53 7.77 11.93
CA ASN A 49 5.08 7.72 12.09
C ASN A 49 4.28 7.09 10.92
N ILE A 50 4.80 6.02 10.31
CA ILE A 50 3.98 5.19 9.42
C ILE A 50 3.30 4.11 10.25
N TYR A 51 2.10 4.39 10.74
CA TYR A 51 1.27 3.43 11.46
C TYR A 51 -0.20 3.67 11.12
N ILE A 52 -1.05 2.67 11.33
CA ILE A 52 -2.50 2.82 11.21
C ILE A 52 -3.00 3.54 12.46
N VAL A 53 -2.65 2.98 13.62
CA VAL A 53 -3.07 3.46 14.93
C VAL A 53 -1.89 3.47 15.87
N SER A 54 -1.84 4.52 16.69
CA SER A 54 -0.97 4.64 17.85
C SER A 54 -1.82 4.57 19.10
N LEU A 55 -1.40 3.77 20.05
CA LEU A 55 -1.99 3.65 21.36
C LEU A 55 -0.97 4.17 22.37
N ARG A 56 -1.39 5.07 23.25
CA ARG A 56 -0.52 5.68 24.24
C ARG A 56 -1.17 5.55 25.61
N SER A 57 -0.41 5.08 26.60
CA SER A 57 -0.90 5.09 27.98
C SER A 57 -1.08 6.54 28.45
N ASN A 58 -2.23 6.82 29.06
CA ASN A 58 -2.60 8.11 29.65
C ASN A 58 -2.25 8.15 31.15
N THR A 59 -1.32 7.29 31.60
CA THR A 59 -0.82 7.35 32.97
C THR A 59 0.11 8.55 33.12
N ASN A 60 0.02 9.28 34.24
CA ASN A 60 0.90 10.41 34.59
C ASN A 60 2.32 9.94 34.95
N THR A 61 2.82 8.86 34.34
CA THR A 61 4.20 8.43 34.49
C THR A 61 5.08 9.36 33.65
N SER A 62 6.33 9.54 34.08
CA SER A 62 7.31 10.40 33.40
C SER A 62 7.58 9.98 31.96
N THR A 63 7.26 8.74 31.59
CA THR A 63 7.63 8.11 30.33
C THR A 63 6.45 7.32 29.74
N PRO A 64 5.72 7.93 28.80
CA PRO A 64 4.49 7.35 28.26
C PRO A 64 4.84 6.25 27.26
N VAL A 65 4.50 5.01 27.63
CA VAL A 65 4.60 3.86 26.73
C VAL A 65 3.64 4.05 25.54
N GLN A 66 4.16 3.90 24.32
CA GLN A 66 3.39 4.03 23.09
C GLN A 66 3.53 2.77 22.22
N VAL A 67 2.42 2.18 21.82
CA VAL A 67 2.35 1.06 20.87
C VAL A 67 1.84 1.57 19.53
N ARG A 68 2.51 1.21 18.44
CA ARG A 68 2.16 1.58 17.06
C ARG A 68 1.89 0.33 16.25
N ILE A 69 0.74 0.30 15.59
CA ILE A 69 0.29 -0.85 14.82
C ILE A 69 0.29 -0.50 13.33
N GLY A 70 0.99 -1.29 12.53
CA GLY A 70 0.95 -1.31 11.07
C GLY A 70 0.16 -2.51 10.54
N TYR A 71 0.18 -2.71 9.22
CA TYR A 71 -0.49 -3.87 8.59
C TYR A 71 0.13 -5.20 9.00
N PHE A 72 1.46 -5.32 8.88
CA PHE A 72 2.19 -6.54 9.24
C PHE A 72 3.08 -6.39 10.47
N GLY A 73 3.17 -5.17 11.00
CA GLY A 73 4.13 -4.83 12.06
C GLY A 73 3.49 -4.22 13.28
N ILE A 74 4.19 -4.38 14.40
CA ILE A 74 3.93 -3.69 15.64
C ILE A 74 5.24 -3.11 16.14
N CYS A 75 5.18 -1.90 16.70
CA CYS A 75 6.33 -1.28 17.36
C CYS A 75 5.92 -0.75 18.72
N GLY A 76 6.79 -0.92 19.71
CA GLY A 76 6.69 -0.22 20.98
C GLY A 76 7.75 0.86 21.05
N ILE A 77 7.38 1.94 21.72
CA ILE A 77 8.23 3.06 22.04
C ILE A 77 8.21 3.20 23.54
N ASP A 78 9.41 3.11 24.10
CA ASP A 78 9.70 3.23 25.53
C ASP A 78 10.94 4.13 25.73
N GLU A 79 11.40 4.30 26.97
CA GLU A 79 12.62 5.03 27.34
C GLU A 79 13.86 4.53 26.57
N ASP A 80 13.95 3.22 26.37
CA ASP A 80 15.03 2.56 25.65
C ASP A 80 15.05 2.85 24.13
N GLY A 81 13.98 3.45 23.61
CA GLY A 81 13.79 3.74 22.20
C GLY A 81 12.66 2.95 21.55
N THR A 82 12.74 2.81 20.23
CA THR A 82 11.69 2.15 19.41
C THR A 82 12.13 0.75 19.02
N ARG A 83 11.32 -0.26 19.36
CA ARG A 83 11.52 -1.66 18.96
C ARG A 83 10.34 -2.11 18.11
N CYS A 84 10.63 -2.74 16.98
CA CYS A 84 9.64 -3.15 15.99
C CYS A 84 9.78 -4.62 15.65
N MET A 85 8.66 -5.32 15.47
CA MET A 85 8.66 -6.69 15.00
C MET A 85 7.46 -6.98 14.10
N SER A 86 7.56 -8.07 13.34
CA SER A 86 6.41 -8.63 12.61
C SER A 86 5.40 -9.16 13.62
N ALA A 87 4.13 -8.75 13.46
CA ALA A 87 3.04 -9.24 14.29
C ALA A 87 2.39 -10.50 13.69
N THR A 88 2.86 -10.98 12.54
CA THR A 88 2.32 -12.18 11.88
C THR A 88 2.97 -13.43 12.47
N GLY A 89 2.15 -14.35 12.98
CA GLY A 89 2.61 -15.67 13.47
C GLY A 89 3.11 -15.70 14.92
N HIS A 90 3.03 -14.59 15.66
CA HIS A 90 3.42 -14.49 17.06
C HIS A 90 2.22 -14.18 17.95
N SER A 91 2.19 -14.76 19.14
CA SER A 91 1.17 -14.45 20.15
C SER A 91 1.54 -13.20 20.94
N VAL A 92 0.57 -12.62 21.65
CA VAL A 92 0.78 -11.39 22.44
C VAL A 92 1.82 -11.60 23.55
N GLU A 93 1.87 -12.81 24.09
CA GLU A 93 2.79 -13.23 25.15
C GLU A 93 4.24 -13.31 24.65
N GLU A 94 4.46 -13.64 23.37
CA GLU A 94 5.79 -13.64 22.76
C GLU A 94 6.23 -12.22 22.36
N ILE A 95 5.30 -11.40 21.89
CA ILE A 95 5.56 -10.05 21.39
C ILE A 95 5.93 -9.09 22.52
N THR A 96 5.20 -9.16 23.63
CA THR A 96 5.34 -8.22 24.76
C THR A 96 6.77 -8.12 25.32
N PRO A 97 7.44 -9.23 25.70
CA PRO A 97 8.79 -9.15 26.27
C PRO A 97 9.85 -8.68 25.28
N ILE A 98 9.64 -8.89 23.97
CA ILE A 98 10.56 -8.44 22.92
C ILE A 98 10.48 -6.93 22.73
N ILE A 99 9.27 -6.39 22.73
CA ILE A 99 9.02 -4.96 22.51
C ILE A 99 9.33 -4.16 23.78
N PHE A 100 8.97 -4.69 24.95
CA PHE A 100 9.10 -4.03 26.24
C PHE A 100 9.91 -4.89 27.23
N PRO A 101 11.24 -5.03 27.03
CA PRO A 101 12.08 -5.82 27.93
C PRO A 101 12.18 -5.21 29.34
N SER A 102 11.99 -3.89 29.46
CA SER A 102 11.92 -3.16 30.72
C SER A 102 10.79 -3.68 31.63
N LEU A 103 9.61 -3.93 31.05
CA LEU A 103 8.45 -4.51 31.75
C LEU A 103 8.69 -5.97 32.16
N ALA A 104 9.43 -6.74 31.36
CA ALA A 104 9.74 -8.14 31.66
C ALA A 104 10.78 -8.33 32.79
N THR A 105 11.62 -7.31 33.04
CA THR A 105 12.75 -7.43 33.99
C THR A 105 12.39 -7.01 35.41
N SER A 106 11.26 -6.31 35.62
CA SER A 106 10.89 -5.72 36.91
C SER A 106 10.54 -6.73 38.02
N ASP A 107 10.47 -8.03 37.73
CA ASP A 107 10.08 -9.08 38.69
C ASP A 107 11.24 -9.74 39.45
N ASN A 108 12.50 -9.49 39.08
CA ASN A 108 13.61 -10.33 39.56
C ASN A 108 14.30 -9.91 40.88
N ASN A 109 13.82 -8.87 41.58
CA ASN A 109 14.49 -8.38 42.80
C ASN A 109 13.71 -8.56 44.12
N ASN A 110 12.62 -9.32 44.14
CA ASN A 110 11.96 -9.68 45.40
C ASN A 110 11.81 -11.19 45.57
N THR A 111 12.82 -11.77 46.21
CA THR A 111 12.82 -13.09 46.83
C THR A 111 11.59 -13.29 47.73
N ASN A 112 10.94 -14.44 47.56
CA ASN A 112 9.94 -15.06 48.44
C ASN A 112 8.52 -14.48 48.42
N THR A 113 7.74 -14.85 47.40
CA THR A 113 6.39 -15.40 47.60
C THR A 113 5.96 -16.19 46.37
N ASN A 114 5.61 -17.46 46.58
CA ASN A 114 5.00 -18.32 45.60
C ASN A 114 3.65 -17.74 45.15
N THR A 115 3.57 -17.21 43.93
CA THR A 115 2.44 -17.36 43.01
C THR A 115 2.86 -16.91 41.62
N ASN A 116 2.65 -17.81 40.66
CA ASN A 116 3.07 -17.74 39.27
C ASN A 116 2.23 -16.72 38.49
N SER A 117 2.81 -15.60 38.08
CA SER A 117 2.61 -14.93 36.78
C SER A 117 3.28 -13.56 36.82
N SER A 118 4.28 -13.35 35.96
CA SER A 118 4.79 -12.01 35.67
C SER A 118 3.64 -11.17 35.15
N ALA A 119 3.16 -10.24 35.97
CA ALA A 119 1.96 -9.47 35.69
C ALA A 119 2.30 -8.32 34.74
N VAL A 120 2.38 -8.63 33.45
CA VAL A 120 2.16 -7.60 32.42
C VAL A 120 0.83 -6.93 32.76
N PRO A 121 0.74 -5.58 32.80
CA PRO A 121 -0.51 -4.89 33.09
C PRO A 121 -1.61 -5.44 32.18
N GLU A 122 -2.69 -5.95 32.78
CA GLU A 122 -3.82 -6.56 32.08
C GLU A 122 -4.37 -5.63 30.98
N GLU A 123 -4.30 -4.32 31.23
CA GLU A 123 -4.64 -3.26 30.26
C GLU A 123 -3.82 -3.32 28.96
N ILE A 124 -2.52 -3.61 29.02
CA ILE A 124 -1.66 -3.68 27.82
C ILE A 124 -1.98 -4.94 27.02
N VAL A 125 -2.22 -6.06 27.71
CA VAL A 125 -2.56 -7.33 27.07
C VAL A 125 -3.92 -7.22 26.36
N ASP A 126 -4.93 -6.66 27.01
CA ASP A 126 -6.25 -6.45 26.42
C ASP A 126 -6.18 -5.50 25.22
N LEU A 127 -5.33 -4.49 25.30
CA LEU A 127 -5.12 -3.54 24.22
C LEU A 127 -4.44 -4.17 23.00
N ILE A 128 -3.42 -5.01 23.21
CA ILE A 128 -2.76 -5.74 22.11
C ILE A 128 -3.71 -6.78 21.52
N ASN A 129 -4.50 -7.50 22.35
CA ASN A 129 -5.52 -8.44 21.88
C ASN A 129 -6.61 -7.75 21.05
N THR A 130 -7.07 -6.58 21.50
CA THR A 130 -8.04 -5.78 20.75
C THR A 130 -7.44 -5.32 19.43
N ALA A 131 -6.18 -4.87 19.43
CA ALA A 131 -5.46 -4.46 18.24
C ALA A 131 -5.25 -5.60 17.22
N THR A 132 -4.84 -6.79 17.69
CA THR A 132 -4.64 -7.97 16.83
C THR A 132 -5.98 -8.44 16.26
N HIS A 133 -7.04 -8.45 17.07
CA HIS A 133 -8.39 -8.79 16.62
C HIS A 133 -8.89 -7.79 15.55
N LEU A 134 -8.74 -6.48 15.78
CA LEU A 134 -9.08 -5.43 14.80
C LEU A 134 -8.29 -5.59 13.50
N ARG A 135 -6.99 -5.89 13.60
CA ARG A 135 -6.12 -6.16 12.45
C ARG A 135 -6.65 -7.33 11.62
N ASP A 136 -6.88 -8.47 12.26
CA ASP A 136 -7.20 -9.71 11.56
C ASP A 136 -8.61 -9.68 10.94
N THR A 137 -9.55 -8.99 11.59
CA THR A 137 -10.94 -8.90 11.12
C THR A 137 -11.18 -7.76 10.13
N THR A 138 -10.60 -6.59 10.38
CA THR A 138 -11.00 -5.35 9.69
C THR A 138 -9.94 -4.90 8.68
N PHE A 139 -8.66 -5.06 9.01
CA PHE A 139 -7.54 -4.72 8.14
C PHE A 139 -7.04 -5.93 7.35
N ASN A 140 -7.91 -6.94 7.17
CA ASN A 140 -7.64 -8.07 6.32
C ASN A 140 -7.13 -7.56 4.97
N SER A 141 -6.12 -8.23 4.43
CA SER A 141 -5.09 -7.73 3.50
C SER A 141 -5.59 -7.28 2.12
N ILE A 142 -6.67 -6.49 2.02
CA ILE A 142 -7.22 -5.90 0.79
C ILE A 142 -6.12 -5.10 0.10
N LEU A 143 -5.29 -4.37 0.86
CA LEU A 143 -4.15 -3.64 0.31
C LEU A 143 -3.06 -4.59 -0.23
N ALA A 144 -2.79 -5.70 0.44
CA ALA A 144 -1.82 -6.69 -0.03
C ALA A 144 -2.34 -7.42 -1.29
N ALA A 145 -3.61 -7.82 -1.28
CA ALA A 145 -4.30 -8.40 -2.42
C ALA A 145 -4.34 -7.43 -3.61
N SER A 146 -4.65 -6.15 -3.39
CA SER A 146 -4.63 -5.14 -4.45
C SER A 146 -3.23 -4.93 -5.01
N SER A 147 -2.19 -4.99 -4.17
CA SER A 147 -0.79 -4.90 -4.60
C SER A 147 -0.38 -6.10 -5.45
N ILE A 148 -0.76 -7.32 -5.04
CA ILE A 148 -0.52 -8.54 -5.84
C ILE A 148 -1.24 -8.45 -7.18
N LEU A 149 -2.52 -8.04 -7.19
CA LEU A 149 -3.30 -7.84 -8.41
C LEU A 149 -2.67 -6.77 -9.32
N PHE A 150 -2.07 -5.72 -8.75
CA PHE A 150 -1.35 -4.69 -9.51
C PHE A 150 -0.15 -5.31 -10.24
N VAL A 151 0.67 -6.08 -9.52
CA VAL A 151 1.86 -6.75 -10.08
C VAL A 151 1.45 -7.74 -11.16
N VAL A 152 0.42 -8.55 -10.94
CA VAL A 152 -0.12 -9.49 -11.93
C VAL A 152 -0.60 -8.75 -13.19
N GLY A 153 -1.36 -7.66 -13.03
CA GLY A 153 -1.81 -6.84 -14.15
C GLY A 153 -0.65 -6.19 -14.90
N PHE A 154 0.38 -5.74 -14.19
CA PHE A 154 1.59 -5.21 -14.79
C PHE A 154 2.37 -6.27 -15.59
N LEU A 155 2.56 -7.47 -15.06
CA LEU A 155 3.22 -8.57 -15.77
C LEU A 155 2.42 -8.98 -17.02
N ALA A 156 1.09 -9.04 -16.93
CA ALA A 156 0.23 -9.30 -18.07
C ALA A 156 0.39 -8.24 -19.18
N LEU A 157 0.55 -6.96 -18.81
CA LEU A 157 0.84 -5.89 -19.75
C LEU A 157 2.21 -6.07 -20.43
N LEU A 158 3.24 -6.51 -19.71
CA LEU A 158 4.56 -6.78 -20.30
C LEU A 158 4.51 -7.92 -21.30
N VAL A 159 3.82 -9.00 -20.96
CA VAL A 159 3.57 -10.13 -21.87
C VAL A 159 2.81 -9.64 -23.10
N HIS A 160 1.78 -8.82 -22.92
CA HIS A 160 1.01 -8.26 -24.03
C HIS A 160 1.87 -7.39 -24.96
N LYS A 161 2.71 -6.53 -24.40
CA LYS A 161 3.62 -5.66 -25.15
C LYS A 161 4.70 -6.46 -25.89
N ARG A 162 5.21 -7.54 -25.29
CA ARG A 162 6.16 -8.46 -25.92
C ARG A 162 5.53 -9.21 -27.08
N ASP A 163 4.30 -9.70 -26.91
CA ASP A 163 3.60 -10.44 -27.95
C ASP A 163 3.28 -9.57 -29.16
N ILE A 164 2.85 -8.33 -28.93
CA ILE A 164 2.66 -7.32 -29.99
C ILE A 164 3.92 -7.09 -30.83
N LYS A 165 5.11 -7.25 -30.26
CA LYS A 165 6.39 -7.05 -30.96
C LYS A 165 6.76 -8.23 -31.87
N ASN A 166 6.27 -9.44 -31.58
CA ASN A 166 6.63 -10.68 -32.26
C ASN A 166 5.52 -11.11 -33.25
N ASP A 167 5.15 -10.21 -34.18
CA ASP A 167 3.89 -10.17 -34.95
C ASP A 167 3.74 -11.21 -36.09
N ASP A 168 4.45 -12.34 -36.05
CA ASP A 168 4.49 -13.28 -37.19
C ASP A 168 3.44 -14.42 -37.15
N GLN A 169 2.48 -14.43 -36.21
CA GLN A 169 1.53 -15.56 -36.07
C GLN A 169 0.06 -15.18 -35.86
N TRP A 170 -0.80 -15.69 -36.75
CA TRP A 170 -2.25 -15.49 -36.80
C TRP A 170 -3.03 -16.09 -35.61
N ASP A 171 -2.56 -17.19 -35.00
CA ASP A 171 -3.23 -17.83 -33.84
C ASP A 171 -3.26 -16.95 -32.58
N LYS A 172 -2.44 -15.90 -32.53
CA LYS A 172 -2.30 -15.01 -31.37
C LYS A 172 -3.45 -14.02 -31.21
N ILE A 173 -4.31 -13.85 -32.21
CA ILE A 173 -5.38 -12.83 -32.18
C ILE A 173 -6.37 -13.08 -31.03
N ARG A 174 -6.79 -14.34 -30.82
CA ARG A 174 -7.75 -14.70 -29.76
C ARG A 174 -7.14 -14.55 -28.36
N LEU A 175 -5.91 -15.01 -28.17
CA LEU A 175 -5.19 -14.91 -26.89
C LEU A 175 -4.91 -13.46 -26.52
N SER A 176 -4.50 -12.62 -27.48
CA SER A 176 -4.21 -11.21 -27.24
C SER A 176 -5.42 -10.43 -26.75
N THR A 177 -6.62 -10.76 -27.23
CA THR A 177 -7.88 -10.11 -26.81
C THR A 177 -8.24 -10.47 -25.37
N TRP A 178 -8.03 -11.74 -24.99
CA TRP A 178 -8.26 -12.17 -23.60
C TRP A 178 -7.24 -11.56 -22.64
N ILE A 179 -5.95 -11.55 -23.00
CA ILE A 179 -4.89 -10.91 -22.19
C ILE A 179 -5.18 -9.42 -22.01
N LYS A 180 -5.65 -8.70 -23.04
CA LYS A 180 -6.07 -7.30 -22.92
C LYS A 180 -7.15 -7.14 -21.86
N ARG A 181 -8.25 -7.92 -21.96
CA ARG A 181 -9.37 -7.85 -20.99
C ARG A 181 -8.90 -8.19 -19.57
N ALA A 182 -8.08 -9.22 -19.42
CA ALA A 182 -7.52 -9.61 -18.13
C ALA A 182 -6.60 -8.52 -17.54
N THR A 183 -5.76 -7.89 -18.36
CA THR A 183 -4.87 -6.80 -17.95
C THR A 183 -5.66 -5.59 -17.46
N TYR A 184 -6.67 -5.13 -18.23
CA TYR A 184 -7.51 -4.02 -17.80
C TYR A 184 -8.30 -4.39 -16.54
N GLY A 185 -8.93 -5.57 -16.52
CA GLY A 185 -9.70 -6.03 -15.38
C GLY A 185 -8.87 -6.07 -14.09
N THR A 186 -7.68 -6.66 -14.14
CA THR A 186 -6.78 -6.76 -12.96
C THR A 186 -6.27 -5.40 -12.50
N LEU A 187 -5.91 -4.49 -13.41
CA LEU A 187 -5.45 -3.15 -13.03
C LEU A 187 -6.57 -2.29 -12.44
N TYR A 188 -7.76 -2.29 -13.02
CA TYR A 188 -8.91 -1.56 -12.45
C TYR A 188 -9.37 -2.18 -11.13
N LEU A 189 -9.36 -3.51 -11.03
CA LEU A 189 -9.69 -4.20 -9.78
C LEU A 189 -8.67 -3.89 -8.68
N SER A 190 -7.38 -3.84 -9.01
CA SER A 190 -6.33 -3.39 -8.09
C SER A 190 -6.51 -1.94 -7.65
N ALA A 191 -6.81 -1.02 -8.57
CA ALA A 191 -7.09 0.37 -8.24
C ALA A 191 -8.32 0.49 -7.32
N ALA A 192 -9.39 -0.25 -7.62
CA ALA A 192 -10.60 -0.32 -6.79
C ALA A 192 -10.31 -0.93 -5.41
N GLY A 193 -9.50 -1.97 -5.32
CA GLY A 193 -9.07 -2.58 -4.05
C GLY A 193 -8.23 -1.61 -3.22
N THR A 194 -7.32 -0.87 -3.85
CA THR A 194 -6.52 0.16 -3.17
C THR A 194 -7.40 1.30 -2.67
N PHE A 195 -8.38 1.75 -3.47
CA PHE A 195 -9.38 2.74 -3.05
C PHE A 195 -10.20 2.26 -1.84
N ALA A 196 -10.71 1.02 -1.91
CA ALA A 196 -11.48 0.42 -0.83
C ALA A 196 -10.65 0.33 0.45
N ALA A 197 -9.37 -0.08 0.35
CA ALA A 197 -8.45 -0.11 1.48
C ALA A 197 -8.22 1.29 2.07
N SER A 198 -7.93 2.31 1.24
CA SER A 198 -7.74 3.70 1.69
C SER A 198 -8.97 4.28 2.38
N MET A 199 -10.17 3.97 1.87
CA MET A 199 -11.42 4.41 2.46
C MET A 199 -11.68 3.70 3.79
N ALA A 200 -11.52 2.38 3.84
CA ALA A 200 -11.71 1.58 5.04
C ALA A 200 -10.78 2.03 6.17
N THR A 201 -9.49 2.24 5.88
CA THR A 201 -8.52 2.74 6.88
C THR A 201 -8.85 4.14 7.36
N THR A 202 -9.24 5.05 6.46
CA THR A 202 -9.60 6.42 6.82
C THR A 202 -10.83 6.45 7.72
N GLN A 203 -11.86 5.65 7.42
CA GLN A 203 -13.07 5.56 8.22
C GLN A 203 -12.80 4.91 9.58
N ALA A 204 -12.13 3.75 9.59
CA ALA A 204 -11.80 3.03 10.81
C ALA A 204 -10.91 3.85 11.76
N ALA A 205 -9.92 4.56 11.23
CA ALA A 205 -9.02 5.36 12.05
C ALA A 205 -9.73 6.58 12.66
N LYS A 206 -10.61 7.25 11.89
CA LYS A 206 -11.42 8.36 12.41
C LYS A 206 -12.45 7.90 13.43
N SER A 207 -13.07 6.74 13.22
CA SER A 207 -14.03 6.20 14.20
C SER A 207 -13.33 5.84 15.50
N LEU A 208 -12.15 5.23 15.45
CA LEU A 208 -11.36 4.90 16.64
C LEU A 208 -10.94 6.15 17.42
N GLU A 209 -10.47 7.20 16.72
CA GLU A 209 -10.10 8.47 17.35
C GLU A 209 -11.30 9.15 18.01
N PHE A 210 -12.47 9.14 17.35
CA PHE A 210 -13.71 9.67 17.92
C PHE A 210 -14.14 8.89 19.16
N THR A 211 -14.19 7.56 19.09
CA THR A 211 -14.57 6.70 20.22
C THR A 211 -13.62 6.86 21.40
N ALA A 212 -12.31 6.94 21.16
CA ALA A 212 -11.33 7.18 22.22
C ALA A 212 -11.52 8.54 22.90
N SER A 213 -11.81 9.59 22.13
CA SER A 213 -12.07 10.93 22.69
C SER A 213 -13.35 11.02 23.52
N ALA A 214 -14.32 10.13 23.28
CA ALA A 214 -15.58 10.10 24.00
C ALA A 214 -15.48 9.43 25.38
N MET A 215 -14.47 8.59 25.61
CA MET A 215 -14.25 7.90 26.88
C MET A 215 -13.41 8.78 27.82
N LYS A 216 -14.07 9.49 28.75
CA LYS A 216 -13.40 10.41 29.69
C LYS A 216 -12.43 9.73 30.67
N ASP A 217 -12.61 8.43 30.91
CA ASP A 217 -11.82 7.64 31.85
C ASP A 217 -10.97 6.56 31.16
N ALA A 218 -10.74 6.65 29.85
CA ALA A 218 -9.89 5.68 29.16
C ALA A 218 -8.42 5.86 29.58
N SER A 219 -7.84 4.80 30.14
CA SER A 219 -6.39 4.67 30.41
C SER A 219 -5.55 4.76 29.13
N VAL A 220 -6.16 4.66 27.95
CA VAL A 220 -5.47 4.60 26.66
C VAL A 220 -5.94 5.70 25.70
N LEU A 221 -5.01 6.55 25.28
CA LEU A 221 -5.20 7.53 24.23
C LEU A 221 -4.89 6.91 22.86
N ILE A 222 -5.90 6.85 21.99
CA ILE A 222 -5.78 6.35 20.63
C ILE A 222 -5.58 7.51 19.66
N LYS A 223 -4.54 7.46 18.83
CA LYS A 223 -4.24 8.45 17.79
C LYS A 223 -4.08 7.79 16.42
N SER A 224 -4.82 8.29 15.44
CA SER A 224 -4.72 7.86 14.04
C SER A 224 -3.39 8.27 13.41
N GLY A 225 -2.83 7.41 12.55
CA GLY A 225 -1.67 7.73 11.73
C GLY A 225 -2.06 8.35 10.38
N THR A 226 -1.92 9.67 10.26
CA THR A 226 -2.26 10.42 9.04
C THR A 226 -1.32 10.12 7.88
N THR A 227 -0.03 9.89 8.15
CA THR A 227 0.99 9.60 7.11
C THR A 227 0.63 8.38 6.28
N LEU A 228 0.16 7.31 6.93
CA LEU A 228 -0.23 6.09 6.24
C LEU A 228 -1.42 6.32 5.32
N GLN A 229 -2.43 7.06 5.78
CA GLN A 229 -3.60 7.41 4.97
C GLN A 229 -3.18 8.18 3.71
N VAL A 230 -2.30 9.17 3.86
CA VAL A 230 -1.78 9.95 2.72
C VAL A 230 -1.08 9.05 1.71
N PHE A 231 -0.23 8.11 2.15
CA PHE A 231 0.46 7.18 1.24
C PHE A 231 -0.51 6.26 0.50
N GLN A 232 -1.56 5.79 1.16
CA GLN A 232 -2.58 4.95 0.52
C GLN A 232 -3.37 5.73 -0.55
N TRP A 233 -3.72 6.99 -0.28
CA TRP A 233 -4.38 7.86 -1.25
C TRP A 233 -3.47 8.19 -2.44
N ILE A 234 -2.18 8.44 -2.20
CA ILE A 234 -1.19 8.66 -3.26
C ILE A 234 -1.01 7.39 -4.11
N ALA A 235 -0.89 6.22 -3.48
CA ALA A 235 -0.79 4.94 -4.16
C ALA A 235 -2.03 4.67 -5.04
N PHE A 236 -3.23 4.96 -4.52
CA PHE A 236 -4.47 4.90 -5.29
C PHE A 236 -4.41 5.84 -6.51
N GLY A 237 -4.04 7.10 -6.31
CA GLY A 237 -3.95 8.11 -7.38
C GLY A 237 -3.00 7.70 -8.51
N PHE A 238 -1.84 7.15 -8.16
CA PHE A 238 -0.91 6.62 -9.16
C PHE A 238 -1.42 5.34 -9.84
N SER A 239 -2.06 4.45 -9.10
CA SER A 239 -2.62 3.20 -9.64
C SER A 239 -3.74 3.47 -10.66
N ILE A 240 -4.67 4.37 -10.34
CA ILE A 240 -5.77 4.71 -11.26
C ILE A 240 -5.25 5.49 -12.47
N THR A 241 -4.31 6.41 -12.27
CA THR A 241 -3.67 7.15 -13.37
C THR A 241 -2.94 6.20 -14.30
N PHE A 242 -2.19 5.24 -13.77
CA PHE A 242 -1.56 4.20 -14.55
C PHE A 242 -2.59 3.40 -15.36
N ALA A 243 -3.66 2.91 -14.72
CA ALA A 243 -4.72 2.15 -15.39
C ALA A 243 -5.37 2.93 -16.55
N LEU A 244 -5.60 4.24 -16.38
CA LEU A 244 -6.14 5.13 -17.41
C LEU A 244 -5.17 5.37 -18.58
N LEU A 245 -3.87 5.28 -18.36
CA LEU A 245 -2.84 5.48 -19.39
C LEU A 245 -2.52 4.21 -20.20
N VAL A 246 -2.89 3.02 -19.70
CA VAL A 246 -2.63 1.74 -20.39
C VAL A 246 -3.25 1.67 -21.80
N PRO A 247 -4.50 2.14 -22.06
CA PRO A 247 -5.06 2.15 -23.41
C PRO A 247 -4.23 2.94 -24.43
N ILE A 248 -3.60 4.04 -23.99
CA ILE A 248 -2.73 4.87 -24.83
C ILE A 248 -1.44 4.11 -25.18
N LEU A 249 -0.90 3.33 -24.24
CA LEU A 249 0.25 2.45 -24.48
C LEU A 249 -0.07 1.28 -25.41
N ALA A 250 -1.28 0.74 -25.29
CA ALA A 250 -1.74 -0.41 -26.07
C ALA A 250 -2.16 -0.04 -27.51
N HIS A 251 -2.36 1.26 -27.79
CA HIS A 251 -2.69 1.72 -29.14
C HIS A 251 -1.49 1.48 -30.08
N ARG A 252 -1.59 0.45 -30.93
CA ARG A 252 -0.68 0.31 -32.08
C ARG A 252 -0.86 1.57 -32.92
N LYS A 253 0.24 2.24 -33.26
CA LYS A 253 0.24 3.04 -34.48
C LYS A 253 -0.05 2.05 -35.59
N SER A 254 -1.28 2.06 -36.11
CA SER A 254 -1.56 1.37 -37.36
C SER A 254 -0.50 1.86 -38.33
N LYS A 255 0.45 0.98 -38.69
CA LYS A 255 1.26 1.24 -39.87
C LYS A 255 0.20 1.40 -40.94
N LYS A 256 0.03 2.62 -41.46
CA LYS A 256 -0.81 2.83 -42.64
C LYS A 256 -0.38 1.75 -43.62
N GLU A 257 -1.28 0.81 -43.90
CA GLU A 257 -1.07 -0.11 -44.99
C GLU A 257 -0.72 0.75 -46.20
N PRO A 258 0.31 0.37 -46.97
CA PRO A 258 0.63 1.07 -48.20
C PRO A 258 -0.52 0.82 -49.19
N GLU A 259 -1.61 1.60 -49.08
CA GLU A 259 -2.57 1.83 -50.17
C GLU A 259 -1.86 2.36 -51.43
N GLU A 260 -0.58 2.72 -51.31
CA GLU A 260 0.31 3.08 -52.42
C GLU A 260 0.73 1.88 -53.28
N TYR A 261 0.67 0.63 -52.79
CA TYR A 261 1.07 -0.53 -53.60
C TYR A 261 0.01 -0.97 -54.63
N TYR A 262 -1.26 -0.62 -54.41
CA TYR A 262 -2.34 -0.94 -55.37
C TYR A 262 -2.56 0.17 -56.39
N LYS A 263 -2.13 1.41 -56.11
CA LYS A 263 -2.21 2.50 -57.10
C LYS A 263 -1.17 2.38 -58.22
N GLU A 264 -0.06 1.70 -57.98
CA GLU A 264 0.99 1.50 -59.00
C GLU A 264 0.69 0.32 -59.96
N GLN A 265 -0.32 -0.51 -59.66
CA GLN A 265 -0.77 -1.60 -60.55
C GLN A 265 -1.95 -1.23 -61.46
N GLU A 266 -2.64 -0.11 -61.22
CA GLU A 266 -3.72 0.38 -62.11
C GLU A 266 -3.23 1.36 -63.19
N GLU A 267 -1.95 1.77 -63.17
CA GLU A 267 -1.36 2.68 -64.17
C GLU A 267 -0.46 1.98 -65.22
N VAL A 268 -0.50 0.64 -65.33
CA VAL A 268 0.24 -0.14 -66.36
C VAL A 268 -0.70 -0.86 -67.32
#